data_AF-A0A8T5TT36-F1
#
_entry.id   AF-A0A8T5TT36-F1
#
_cell.length_a   1.000
_cell.length_b   1.000
_cell.length_c   1.000
_cell.angle_alpha   90.00
_cell.angle_beta   90.00
_cell.angle_gamma   90.00
#
_symmetry.space_group_name_H-M   'P 1'
#
loop_
_entity.id
_entity.type
_entity.pdbx_description
1 polymer ?
#
loop_
_entity_poly.entity_id
_entity_poly.type
_entity_poly.pdbx_seq_one_letter_code
_entity_poly.pdbx_strand_id
1 'polypeptide(L)' 'MSIDNLQEQVEKFKEEMDALEEVCDTLPKCQEDDGCETCETYKKIDTLNDKIEELENKIESLMGDDEEDD' A
#
# COMPACT_ATOMS: atom_id res chain seq x y z
N MET A 1 -17.22 -5.51 -7.04
CA MET A 1 -16.40 -4.32 -6.72
C MET A 1 -16.13 -3.65 -8.04
N SER A 2 -16.46 -2.37 -8.19
CA SER A 2 -16.12 -1.61 -9.39
C SER A 2 -14.66 -1.20 -9.33
N ILE A 3 -14.03 -1.01 -10.49
CA ILE A 3 -12.65 -0.51 -10.59
C ILE A 3 -12.49 0.81 -9.83
N ASP A 4 -13.45 1.74 -9.93
CA ASP A 4 -13.43 3.01 -9.17
C ASP A 4 -13.31 2.80 -7.66
N ASN A 5 -14.00 1.80 -7.11
CA ASN A 5 -13.95 1.51 -5.68
C ASN A 5 -12.63 0.87 -5.24
N LEU A 6 -11.98 0.11 -6.14
CA LEU A 6 -10.65 -0.42 -5.88
C LEU A 6 -9.60 0.69 -5.97
N GLN A 7 -9.72 1.60 -6.94
CA GLN A 7 -8.84 2.77 -7.06
C GLN A 7 -8.94 3.70 -5.85
N GLU A 8 -10.15 3.99 -5.36
CA GLU A 8 -10.35 4.79 -4.15
C GLU A 8 -9.69 4.13 -2.92
N GLN A 9 -9.74 2.80 -2.83
CA GLN A 9 -9.05 2.06 -1.76
C GLN A 9 -7.53 2.12 -1.89
N VAL A 10 -6.99 2.03 -3.11
CA VAL A 10 -5.55 2.19 -3.37
C VAL A 10 -5.09 3.59 -2.95
N GLU A 11 -5.80 4.64 -3.35
CA GLU A 11 -5.45 6.02 -2.96
C GLU A 11 -5.48 6.19 -1.45
N LYS A 12 -6.52 5.68 -0.79
CA LYS A 12 -6.62 5.75 0.67
C LYS A 12 -5.49 5.01 1.39
N PHE A 13 -5.09 3.84 0.89
CA PHE A 13 -3.97 3.09 1.46
C PHE A 13 -2.63 3.78 1.20
N LYS A 14 -2.46 4.45 0.04
CA LYS A 14 -1.29 5.28 -0.23
C LYS A 14 -1.21 6.47 0.71
N GLU A 15 -2.32 7.19 0.94
CA GLU A 15 -2.37 8.29 1.92
C GLU A 15 -2.06 7.82 3.35
N GLU A 16 -2.59 6.65 3.76
CA GLU A 16 -2.30 6.08 5.08
C GLU A 16 -0.82 5.67 5.19
N MET A 17 -0.23 5.17 4.11
CA MET A 17 1.18 4.81 4.04
C MET A 17 2.09 6.03 4.15
N ASP A 18 1.83 7.10 3.40
CA ASP A 18 2.54 8.39 3.50
C ASP A 18 2.51 8.93 4.93
N ALA A 19 1.34 8.93 5.58
CA ALA A 19 1.21 9.38 6.96
C ALA A 19 2.00 8.50 7.95
N LEU A 20 2.06 7.19 7.71
CA LEU A 20 2.86 6.28 8.52
C LEU A 20 4.36 6.46 8.27
N GLU A 21 4.79 6.74 7.04
CA GLU A 21 6.18 7.05 6.72
C GLU A 21 6.65 8.34 7.43
N GLU A 22 5.83 9.40 7.41
CA GLU A 22 6.14 10.62 8.17
C GLU A 22 6.27 10.35 9.68
N VAL A 23 5.39 9.51 10.24
CA VAL A 23 5.48 9.10 11.64
C VAL A 23 6.73 8.25 11.88
N CYS A 24 7.08 7.35 10.95
CA CYS A 24 8.26 6.50 11.04
C CYS A 24 9.55 7.34 11.10
N ASP A 25 9.67 8.36 10.25
CA ASP A 25 10.83 9.27 10.20
C ASP A 25 11.04 10.06 11.51
N THR A 26 9.93 10.38 12.20
CA THR A 26 9.95 11.10 13.48
C THR A 26 10.17 10.21 14.70
N LEU A 27 10.07 8.89 14.55
CA LEU A 27 10.24 7.95 15.65
C LEU A 27 11.74 7.63 15.86
N PRO A 28 12.32 7.92 17.04
CA PRO A 28 13.74 7.69 17.30
C PRO A 28 14.13 6.21 17.22
N LYS A 29 13.17 5.30 17.46
CA LYS A 29 13.37 3.85 17.30
C LYS A 29 13.56 3.41 15.86
N CYS A 30 13.06 4.17 14.89
CA CYS A 30 13.14 3.83 13.47
C CYS A 30 14.35 4.52 12.80
N GLN A 31 15.07 5.40 13.53
CA GLN A 31 16.31 6.05 13.12
C GLN A 31 17.59 5.28 13.49
N GLU A 32 17.49 4.20 14.28
CA GLU A 32 18.62 3.29 14.52
C GLU A 32 18.86 2.42 13.27
N ASP A 33 20.09 1.94 13.02
CA ASP A 33 20.47 1.18 11.81
C ASP A 33 19.56 -0.05 11.53
N ASP A 34 19.00 -0.68 12.58
CA ASP A 34 18.02 -1.79 12.53
C ASP A 34 16.58 -1.35 12.91
N GLY A 35 16.38 -0.05 13.03
CA GLY A 35 15.15 0.55 13.53
C GLY A 35 13.95 0.23 12.66
N CYS A 36 14.10 0.25 11.33
CA CYS A 36 13.05 -0.10 10.39
C CYS A 36 12.49 -1.51 10.61
N GLU A 37 13.32 -2.53 10.82
CA GLU A 37 12.85 -3.92 10.97
C GLU A 37 12.06 -4.16 12.27
N THR A 38 12.37 -3.39 13.32
CA THR A 38 11.69 -3.50 14.62
C THR A 38 10.55 -2.49 14.81
N CYS A 39 10.47 -1.49 13.94
CA CYS A 39 9.44 -0.45 13.94
C CYS A 39 8.10 -1.04 13.47
N GLU A 40 7.13 -1.12 14.39
CA GLU A 40 5.77 -1.60 14.07
C GLU A 40 5.09 -0.77 12.99
N THR A 41 5.46 0.51 12.87
CA THR A 41 5.01 1.41 11.79
C THR A 41 5.50 0.93 10.43
N TYR A 42 6.76 0.49 10.33
CA TYR A 42 7.33 -0.02 9.09
C TYR A 42 6.67 -1.32 8.64
N LYS A 43 6.35 -2.22 9.59
CA LYS A 43 5.57 -3.44 9.28
C LYS A 43 4.17 -3.13 8.74
N LYS A 44 3.55 -2.06 9.23
CA LYS A 44 2.25 -1.61 8.70
C LYS A 44 2.39 -1.04 7.29
N ILE A 45 3.44 -0.27 7.03
CA ILE A 45 3.76 0.24 5.68
C ILE A 45 3.94 -0.93 4.71
N ASP A 46 4.73 -1.94 5.09
CA ASP A 46 4.96 -3.14 4.30
C ASP A 46 3.65 -3.89 3.99
N THR A 47 2.81 -4.08 5.01
CA THR A 47 1.47 -4.68 4.84
C THR A 47 0.53 -3.84 3.96
N LEU A 48 0.64 -2.51 4.01
CA LEU A 48 -0.16 -1.62 3.16
C LEU A 48 0.31 -1.69 1.71
N ASN A 49 1.63 -1.77 1.48
CA ASN A 49 2.20 -1.98 0.15
C ASN A 49 1.72 -3.29 -0.47
N ASP A 50 1.77 -4.41 0.27
CA ASP A 50 1.24 -5.69 -0.21
C ASP A 50 -0.23 -5.57 -0.63
N LYS A 51 -1.05 -4.88 0.16
CA LYS A 51 -2.47 -4.67 -0.15
C LYS A 51 -2.68 -3.79 -1.37
N ILE A 52 -1.86 -2.75 -1.53
CA ILE A 52 -1.90 -1.88 -2.72
C ILE A 52 -1.57 -2.72 -3.95
N GLU A 53 -0.51 -3.53 -3.89
CA GLU A 53 -0.11 -4.41 -5.00
C GLU A 53 -1.22 -5.43 -5.34
N GLU A 54 -1.85 -6.05 -4.34
CA GLU A 54 -2.99 -6.94 -4.56
C GLU A 54 -4.17 -6.22 -5.23
N LEU A 55 -4.47 -4.99 -4.80
CA LEU A 55 -5.56 -4.20 -5.37
C LEU A 55 -5.22 -3.76 -6.81
N GLU A 56 -3.99 -3.33 -7.07
CA GLU A 56 -3.53 -2.93 -8.41
C GLU A 56 -3.55 -4.13 -9.38
N ASN A 57 -3.08 -5.30 -8.96
CA ASN A 57 -3.21 -6.55 -9.73
C ASN A 57 -4.67 -6.90 -10.01
N LYS A 58 -5.56 -6.68 -9.05
CA LYS A 58 -6.99 -6.96 -9.21
C LYS A 58 -7.67 -5.96 -10.16
N ILE A 59 -7.25 -4.70 -10.13
CA ILE A 59 -7.69 -3.68 -11.08
C ILE A 59 -7.19 -4.04 -12.48
N GLU A 60 -5.92 -4.41 -12.63
CA GLU A 60 -5.35 -4.84 -13.91
C GLU A 60 -6.07 -6.07 -14.45
N SER A 61 -6.32 -7.09 -13.61
CA SER A 61 -7.08 -8.27 -14.02
C SER A 61 -8.50 -7.92 -14.44
N LEU A 62 -9.18 -6.99 -13.76
CA LEU A 62 -10.53 -6.56 -14.14
C LEU A 62 -10.56 -5.69 -15.41
N MET A 63 -9.46 -4.98 -15.72
CA MET A 63 -9.34 -4.21 -16.97
C MET A 63 -8.88 -5.09 -18.15
N GLY A 64 -8.01 -6.07 -17.90
CA GLY A 64 -7.45 -6.98 -18.90
C GLY A 64 -8.40 -8.11 -19.30
N ASP A 65 -9.29 -8.57 -18.41
CA ASP A 65 -10.38 -9.51 -18.75
C ASP A 65 -11.37 -8.88 -19.76
N ASP A 66 -11.40 -7.54 -19.88
CA ASP A 66 -12.17 -6.80 -20.89
C ASP A 66 -11.49 -6.80 -22.28
N GLU A 67 -10.19 -7.15 -22.38
CA GLU A 67 -9.43 -7.19 -23.65
C GLU A 67 -9.28 -8.60 -24.26
N GLU A 68 -9.63 -9.68 -23.55
CA GLU A 68 -9.52 -11.07 -24.08
C GLU A 68 -10.81 -11.61 -24.76
N ASP A 69 -11.85 -10.78 -24.91
CA ASP A 69 -13.11 -11.12 -25.60
C ASP A 69 -13.24 -10.39 -26.96
N ASP A 70 -12.25 -10.54 -27.87
CA ASP A 70 -12.36 -10.20 -29.31
C ASP A 70 -11.76 -11.28 -30.23
#